data_AF-A0A2S7TY13-F1
#
_entry.id   AF-A0A2S7TY13-F1
#
_cell.length_a   1.000
_cell.length_b   1.000
_cell.length_c   1.000
_cell.angle_alpha   90.00
_cell.angle_beta   90.00
_cell.angle_gamma   90.00
#
_symmetry.space_group_name_H-M   'P 1'
#
loop_
_entity.id
_entity.type
_entity.pdbx_description
1 polymer ?
#
loop_
_entity_poly.entity_id
_entity_poly.type
_entity_poly.pdbx_seq_one_letter_code
_entity_poly.pdbx_strand_id
1 'polypeptide(L)' 'MTRDTWHHVAFSFDNGAVTAWIDGVQETLTTPGGGSIQGGAPFVLSAGNSGSGFAGAMDDVSFFHGVLNQSEVDG' A
#
# COMPACT_ATOMS: atom_id res chain seq x y z
N MET A 1 13.29 5.56 7.46
CA MET A 1 13.15 6.11 6.10
C MET A 1 13.97 7.37 5.99
N THR A 2 14.84 7.45 4.99
CA THR A 2 15.52 8.69 4.62
C THR A 2 14.61 9.50 3.73
N ARG A 3 14.64 10.83 3.86
CA ARG A 3 13.92 11.71 2.96
C ARG A 3 14.64 11.74 1.61
N ASP A 4 13.88 11.91 0.52
CA ASP A 4 14.38 12.07 -0.85
C ASP A 4 15.08 10.82 -1.42
N THR A 5 14.70 9.62 -0.95
CA THR A 5 15.10 8.32 -1.53
C THR A 5 13.88 7.53 -1.99
N TRP A 6 14.06 6.73 -3.04
CA TRP A 6 13.03 5.78 -3.48
C TRP A 6 12.85 4.67 -2.46
N HIS A 7 11.59 4.30 -2.22
CA HIS A 7 11.20 3.18 -1.40
C HIS A 7 10.17 2.35 -2.16
N HIS A 8 10.32 1.03 -2.13
CA HIS A 8 9.30 0.13 -2.65
C HIS A 8 8.27 -0.13 -1.54
N VAL A 9 6.99 0.09 -1.81
CA VAL A 9 5.92 -0.08 -0.83
C VAL A 9 4.81 -0.92 -1.41
N ALA A 10 4.45 -1.99 -0.70
CA ALA A 10 3.35 -2.88 -1.08
C ALA A 10 2.37 -3.07 0.08
N PHE A 11 1.09 -3.25 -0.27
CA PHE A 11 0.03 -3.58 0.67
C PHE A 11 -0.80 -4.74 0.14
N SER A 12 -1.18 -5.64 1.03
CA SER A 12 -2.07 -6.77 0.76
C SER A 12 -3.20 -6.77 1.76
N PHE A 13 -4.39 -7.15 1.31
CA PHE A 13 -5.59 -7.23 2.13
C PHE A 13 -6.19 -8.63 2.05
N ASP A 14 -6.35 -9.26 3.22
CA ASP A 14 -6.99 -10.56 3.38
C ASP A 14 -8.04 -10.49 4.48
N ASN A 15 -9.31 -10.29 4.09
CA ASN A 15 -10.47 -10.35 4.98
C ASN A 15 -10.33 -9.58 6.32
N GLY A 16 -9.84 -8.35 6.27
CA GLY A 16 -9.62 -7.48 7.44
C GLY A 16 -8.20 -7.52 8.01
N ALA A 17 -7.38 -8.48 7.58
CA ALA A 17 -5.93 -8.41 7.77
C ALA A 17 -5.31 -7.57 6.67
N VAL A 18 -4.43 -6.65 7.06
CA VAL A 18 -3.56 -5.94 6.11
C VAL A 18 -2.14 -6.42 6.37
N THR A 19 -1.39 -6.66 5.31
CA THR A 19 0.06 -6.86 5.38
C THR A 19 0.72 -5.76 4.57
N ALA A 20 1.78 -5.17 5.10
CA ALA A 20 2.54 -4.14 4.44
C ALA A 20 4.00 -4.58 4.29
N TRP A 21 4.65 -4.10 3.23
CA TRP A 21 6.08 -4.26 3.02
C TRP A 21 6.70 -2.90 2.68
N ILE A 22 7.89 -2.65 3.25
CA ILE A 22 8.74 -1.52 2.90
C ILE A 22 10.09 -2.08 2.48
N ASP A 23 10.54 -1.75 1.27
CA ASP A 23 11.79 -2.22 0.68
C ASP A 23 11.92 -3.76 0.75
N GLY A 24 10.80 -4.46 0.50
CA GLY A 24 10.70 -5.93 0.56
C GLY A 24 10.56 -6.51 1.96
N VAL A 25 10.72 -5.72 3.03
CA VAL A 25 10.60 -6.23 4.41
C VAL A 25 9.16 -6.15 4.88
N GLN A 26 8.60 -7.29 5.32
CA GLN A 26 7.26 -7.33 5.90
C GLN A 26 7.20 -6.57 7.22
N GLU A 27 6.22 -5.70 7.34
CA GLU A 27 6.03 -4.85 8.51
C GLU A 27 4.90 -5.37 9.39
N THR A 28 5.06 -5.20 10.71
CA THR A 28 4.02 -5.55 11.68
C THR A 28 3.04 -4.40 11.82
N LEU A 29 1.78 -4.62 11.41
CA LEU A 29 0.72 -3.63 11.62
C LEU A 29 0.13 -3.79 13.03
N THR A 30 0.08 -2.68 13.77
CA THR A 30 -0.42 -2.65 15.16
C THR A 30 -1.95 -2.79 15.28
N THR A 31 -2.67 -2.67 14.16
CA THR A 31 -4.13 -2.74 14.13
C THR A 31 -4.56 -3.41 12.83
N PRO A 32 -5.12 -4.64 12.87
CA PRO A 32 -5.83 -5.20 11.72
C PRO A 32 -6.94 -4.22 11.36
N GLY A 33 -6.97 -3.77 10.10
CA GLY A 33 -8.03 -2.91 9.60
C GLY A 33 -9.32 -3.70 9.56
N GLY A 34 -10.08 -3.70 10.65
CA GLY A 34 -11.43 -4.28 10.70
C GLY A 34 -12.31 -3.55 9.69
N GLY A 35 -12.49 -4.12 8.51
CA GLY A 35 -13.19 -3.50 7.39
C GLY A 35 -13.17 -4.37 6.14
N SER A 36 -13.90 -3.94 5.11
CA SER A 36 -13.87 -4.54 3.77
C SER A 36 -13.55 -3.47 2.74
N ILE A 37 -12.84 -3.85 1.67
CA ILE A 37 -12.63 -2.98 0.51
C ILE A 37 -13.92 -3.04 -0.32
N GLN A 38 -14.61 -1.91 -0.43
CA GLN A 38 -15.82 -1.76 -1.24
C GLN A 38 -15.53 -0.90 -2.47
N GLY A 39 -16.14 -1.27 -3.60
CA GLY A 39 -16.06 -0.50 -4.83
C GLY A 39 -17.01 0.71 -4.85
N GLY A 40 -16.86 1.55 -5.88
CA GLY A 40 -17.79 2.66 -6.16
C GLY A 40 -17.22 4.06 -5.97
N ALA A 41 -16.02 4.18 -5.39
CA ALA A 41 -15.27 5.44 -5.34
C ALA A 41 -14.08 5.42 -6.33
N PRO A 42 -13.69 6.57 -6.91
CA PRO A 42 -12.45 6.68 -7.64
C PRO A 42 -11.25 6.33 -6.76
N PHE A 43 -10.28 5.62 -7.33
CA PHE A 43 -8.98 5.43 -6.69
C PHE A 43 -8.08 6.64 -7.02
N VAL A 44 -7.52 7.28 -5.99
CA VAL A 44 -6.78 8.54 -6.13
C VAL A 44 -5.37 8.38 -5.57
N LEU A 45 -4.36 8.64 -6.42
CA LEU A 45 -2.93 8.56 -6.13
C LEU A 45 -2.32 9.96 -5.93
N SER A 46 -2.91 10.77 -5.06
CA SER A 46 -2.39 12.11 -4.81
C SER A 46 -2.75 12.61 -3.42
N ALA A 47 -4.02 12.88 -3.16
CA ALA A 47 -4.54 13.34 -1.89
C ALA A 47 -5.70 12.45 -1.46
N GLY A 48 -5.71 12.08 -0.17
CA GLY A 48 -6.94 11.56 0.44
C GLY A 48 -8.04 12.64 0.50
N ASN A 49 -9.18 12.29 1.07
CA ASN A 49 -10.36 13.16 1.14
C ASN A 49 -10.15 14.45 1.97
N SER A 50 -9.03 14.57 2.69
CA SER A 50 -8.68 15.67 3.60
C SER A 50 -7.75 16.74 3.00
N GLY A 51 -7.41 16.65 1.70
CA GLY A 51 -6.87 17.78 0.94
C GLY A 51 -5.35 18.02 1.01
N SER A 52 -4.58 17.15 1.65
CA SER A 52 -3.11 17.19 1.58
C SER A 52 -2.61 16.12 0.62
N GLY A 53 -2.06 16.56 -0.52
CA GLY A 53 -1.46 15.66 -1.50
C GLY A 53 -0.08 15.15 -1.10
N PHE A 54 0.32 14.01 -1.65
CA PHE A 54 1.68 13.50 -1.58
C PHE A 54 2.61 14.40 -2.39
N ALA A 55 3.61 14.98 -1.71
CA ALA A 55 4.61 15.84 -2.31
C ALA A 55 5.90 15.03 -2.59
N GLY A 56 5.85 14.17 -3.60
CA GLY A 56 6.96 13.32 -4.03
C GLY A 56 6.69 12.71 -5.41
N ALA A 57 7.59 11.84 -5.87
CA ALA A 57 7.41 11.08 -7.11
C ALA A 57 6.85 9.67 -6.82
N MET A 58 6.07 9.13 -7.75
CA MET A 58 5.63 7.74 -7.77
C MET A 58 5.99 7.14 -9.11
N ASP A 59 6.38 5.87 -9.13
CA ASP A 59 6.65 5.10 -10.35
C ASP A 59 6.19 3.65 -10.15
N ASP A 60 6.04 2.90 -11.25
CA ASP A 60 5.68 1.47 -11.28
C ASP A 60 4.41 1.07 -10.49
N VAL A 61 3.41 1.95 -10.46
CA VAL A 61 2.17 1.71 -9.72
C VAL A 61 1.36 0.56 -10.33
N SER A 62 1.14 -0.48 -9.53
CA SER A 62 0.50 -1.72 -9.96
C SER A 62 -0.66 -2.12 -9.04
N PHE A 63 -1.65 -2.80 -9.60
CA PHE A 63 -2.80 -3.34 -8.87
C PHE A 63 -2.90 -4.84 -9.12
N PHE A 64 -3.18 -5.58 -8.06
CA PHE A 64 -3.23 -7.04 -8.09
C PHE A 64 -4.58 -7.54 -7.60
N HIS A 65 -4.98 -8.70 -8.10
CA HIS A 65 -6.14 -9.42 -7.60
C HIS A 65 -5.69 -10.48 -6.61
N GLY A 66 -6.21 -10.42 -5.39
CA GLY A 66 -5.91 -11.39 -4.34
C GLY A 66 -4.88 -10.89 -3.33
N VAL A 67 -4.33 -11.83 -2.57
CA VAL A 67 -3.42 -11.57 -1.46
C VAL A 67 -1.99 -11.71 -1.97
N LEU A 68 -1.20 -10.64 -1.87
CA LEU A 68 0.22 -10.68 -2.20
C LEU A 68 0.99 -11.51 -1.17
N ASN A 69 1.97 -12.26 -1.66
CA ASN A 69 2.96 -12.95 -0.86
C ASN A 69 4.37 -12.36 -1.06
N GLN A 70 5.32 -12.75 -0.21
CA GLN A 70 6.70 -12.23 -0.22
C GLN A 70 7.39 -12.33 -1.59
N SER A 71 7.22 -13.46 -2.30
CA SER A 71 7.88 -13.64 -3.60
C SER A 71 7.35 -12.72 -4.69
N GLU A 72 6.10 -12.27 -4.58
CA GLU A 72 5.50 -11.30 -5.50
C GLU A 72 5.93 -9.86 -5.18
N VAL A 73 6.40 -9.59 -3.95
CA VAL A 73 6.91 -8.28 -3.54
C VAL A 73 8.40 -8.12 -3.88
N ASP A 74 9.14 -9.23 -3.91
CA ASP A 74 10.58 -9.24 -4.18
C ASP A 74 10.95 -9.32 -5.67
N GLY A 75 10.00 -9.72 -6.52
CA GLY A 75 10.19 -9.91 -7.96
C GLY A 75 9.97 -8.66 -8.78
#